data_AF-A0A969J7I5-F1
#
_entry.id   AF-A0A969J7I5-F1
#
_cell.length_a   1.000
_cell.length_b   1.000
_cell.length_c   1.000
_cell.angle_alpha   90.00
_cell.angle_beta   90.00
_cell.angle_gamma   90.00
#
_symmetry.space_group_name_H-M   'P 1'
#
loop_
_entity.id
_entity.type
_entity.pdbx_description
1 polymer ?
#
loop_
_entity_poly.entity_id
_entity_poly.type
_entity_poly.pdbx_seq_one_letter_code
_entity_poly.pdbx_strand_id
1 'polypeptide(L)'
;MAKGSFATMQADESSTQITFHYENGHAETLSVPTSSAELGQQLPQMLNQPWLTFHLIDQTISICMAKVLKVEVKPPIPHLRGEAIFPESQRVTALQRGAVGRLGINQ
;
A
#
# COMPACT_ATOMS: atom_id res chain seq x y z
N MET A 1 -11.65 -32.65 -10.73
CA MET A 1 -11.39 -31.55 -9.77
C MET A 1 -9.96 -31.07 -9.99
N ALA A 2 -9.75 -29.99 -10.73
CA ALA A 2 -8.41 -29.45 -10.98
C ALA A 2 -8.05 -28.47 -9.86
N LYS A 3 -7.07 -28.84 -9.02
CA LYS A 3 -6.42 -27.91 -8.10
C LYS A 3 -5.57 -26.96 -8.94
N GLY A 4 -6.14 -25.80 -9.29
CA GLY A 4 -5.37 -24.68 -9.79
C GLY A 4 -4.42 -24.21 -8.68
N SER A 5 -3.14 -24.50 -8.85
CA SER A 5 -2.07 -24.01 -8.00
C SER A 5 -1.96 -22.50 -8.22
N PHE A 6 -2.56 -21.70 -7.35
CA PHE A 6 -2.19 -20.30 -7.23
C PHE A 6 -0.73 -20.32 -6.77
N ALA A 7 0.17 -19.80 -7.60
CA ALA A 7 1.54 -19.59 -7.20
C ALA A 7 1.54 -18.76 -5.92
N THR A 8 1.87 -19.40 -4.80
CA THR A 8 2.29 -18.72 -3.59
C THR A 8 3.59 -18.04 -3.96
N MET A 9 3.51 -16.82 -4.51
CA MET A 9 4.62 -15.88 -4.40
C MET A 9 4.83 -15.75 -2.90
N GLN A 10 5.83 -16.48 -2.39
CA GLN A 10 6.42 -16.20 -1.10
C GLN A 10 6.78 -14.73 -1.16
N ALA A 11 5.94 -13.89 -0.55
CA ALA A 11 6.35 -12.54 -0.24
C ALA A 11 7.54 -12.74 0.68
N ASP A 12 8.75 -12.54 0.16
CA ASP A 12 9.93 -12.42 0.99
C ASP A 12 9.54 -11.48 2.13
N GLU A 13 9.58 -11.96 3.37
CA GLU A 13 9.14 -11.23 4.57
C GLU A 13 9.92 -9.91 4.75
N SER A 14 10.96 -9.70 3.94
CA SER A 14 11.82 -8.52 3.86
C SER A 14 11.45 -7.54 2.73
N SER A 15 10.41 -7.79 1.94
CA SER A 15 10.02 -6.94 0.81
C SER A 15 8.75 -6.13 1.08
N THR A 16 8.81 -4.84 0.79
CA THR A 16 7.68 -3.91 0.92
C THR A 16 7.24 -3.44 -0.46
N GLN A 17 5.95 -3.57 -0.74
CA GLN A 17 5.33 -3.03 -1.94
C GLN A 17 4.84 -1.62 -1.69
N ILE A 18 5.21 -0.70 -2.57
CA ILE A 18 4.74 0.69 -2.57
C ILE A 18 3.96 0.92 -3.86
N THR A 19 2.73 1.40 -3.73
CA THR A 19 1.87 1.74 -4.87
C THR A 19 1.64 3.24 -4.91
N PHE A 20 2.02 3.86 -6.03
CA PHE A 20 1.82 5.27 -6.34
C PHE A 20 0.59 5.42 -7.22
N HIS A 21 -0.39 6.22 -6.78
CA HIS A 21 -1.60 6.54 -7.55
C HIS A 21 -1.46 7.94 -8.12
N TYR A 22 -1.48 8.07 -9.45
CA TYR A 22 -1.22 9.32 -10.17
C TYR A 22 -2.51 10.10 -10.48
N GLU A 23 -2.38 11.40 -10.77
CA GLU A 23 -3.51 12.29 -11.11
C GLU A 23 -4.33 11.84 -12.33
N ASN A 24 -3.71 11.12 -13.25
CA ASN A 24 -4.33 10.59 -14.47
C ASN A 24 -5.09 9.27 -14.24
N GLY A 25 -5.17 8.78 -13.00
CA GLY A 25 -5.81 7.51 -12.64
C GLY A 25 -4.94 6.27 -12.83
N HIS A 26 -3.71 6.41 -13.33
CA HIS A 26 -2.76 5.30 -13.38
C HIS A 26 -2.23 4.97 -11.96
N ALA A 27 -1.84 3.72 -11.75
CA ALA A 27 -1.16 3.30 -10.54
C ALA A 27 0.07 2.45 -10.89
N GLU A 28 1.16 2.66 -10.18
CA GLU A 28 2.41 1.91 -10.34
C GLU A 28 2.81 1.30 -9.01
N THR A 29 3.13 0.00 -8.99
CA THR A 29 3.56 -0.72 -7.79
C THR A 29 5.00 -1.17 -7.95
N LEU A 30 5.84 -0.80 -6.99
CA LEU A 30 7.23 -1.21 -6.91
C LEU A 30 7.46 -2.05 -5.65
N SER A 31 8.21 -3.13 -5.78
CA SER A 31 8.70 -3.90 -4.64
C SER A 31 10.07 -3.39 -4.24
N VAL A 32 10.24 -3.03 -2.97
CA VAL A 32 11.48 -2.49 -2.41
C VAL A 32 12.02 -3.50 -1.40
N PRO A 33 13.34 -3.83 -1.43
CA PRO A 33 13.96 -4.78 -0.52
C PRO A 33 14.23 -4.15 0.85
N THR A 34 13.18 -3.67 1.51
CA THR A 34 13.19 -3.13 2.87
C THR A 34 11.92 -3.57 3.59
N SER A 35 11.99 -3.71 4.92
CA SER A 35 10.81 -4.00 5.71
C SER A 35 9.88 -2.79 5.82
N SER A 36 8.59 -3.04 6.08
CA SER A 36 7.63 -1.93 6.25
C SER A 36 7.94 -1.10 7.51
N ALA A 37 8.58 -1.70 8.52
CA ALA A 37 9.00 -1.01 9.73
C ALA A 37 10.13 -0.01 9.46
N GLU A 38 11.16 -0.42 8.70
CA GLU A 38 12.26 0.46 8.28
C GLU A 38 11.74 1.59 7.38
N LEU A 39 10.90 1.25 6.39
CA LEU A 39 10.25 2.25 5.53
C LEU A 39 9.45 3.26 6.36
N GLY A 40 8.77 2.80 7.41
CA GLY A 40 8.00 3.66 8.32
C GLY A 40 8.83 4.76 8.98
N GLN A 41 10.08 4.47 9.34
CA GLN A 41 10.98 5.48 9.94
C GLN A 41 11.37 6.57 8.93
N GLN A 42 11.45 6.22 7.65
CA GLN A 42 11.88 7.11 6.57
C GLN A 42 10.69 7.73 5.81
N LEU A 43 9.48 7.24 6.03
CA LEU A 43 8.29 7.59 5.26
C LEU A 43 8.03 9.11 5.21
N PRO A 44 8.10 9.88 6.32
CA PRO A 44 7.87 11.32 6.26
C PRO A 44 8.91 12.03 5.40
N GLN A 45 10.18 11.63 5.48
CA GLN A 45 11.24 12.21 4.66
C GLN A 45 11.05 11.84 3.18
N MET A 46 10.69 10.59 2.90
CA MET A 46 10.40 10.10 1.55
C MET A 46 9.24 10.88 0.90
N LEU A 47 8.12 11.04 1.62
CA LEU A 47 6.93 11.75 1.11
C LEU A 47 7.18 13.24 0.87
N ASN A 48 8.17 13.84 1.54
CA ASN A 48 8.56 15.23 1.35
C ASN A 48 9.57 15.44 0.21
N GLN A 49 10.13 14.37 -0.38
CA GLN A 49 11.03 14.52 -1.53
C GLN A 49 10.22 14.85 -2.79
N PRO A 50 10.68 15.81 -3.63
CA PRO A 50 10.00 16.12 -4.89
C PRO A 50 10.09 14.97 -5.91
N TRP A 51 11.17 14.19 -5.83
CA TRP A 51 11.45 13.06 -6.70
C TRP A 51 11.90 11.87 -5.88
N LEU A 52 11.38 10.69 -6.20
CA LEU A 52 11.84 9.41 -5.66
C LEU A 52 12.45 8.59 -6.77
N THR A 53 13.67 8.10 -6.57
CA THR A 53 14.37 7.29 -7.57
C THR A 53 14.51 5.86 -7.08
N PHE A 54 14.10 4.92 -7.92
CA PHE A 54 14.17 3.49 -7.69
C PHE A 54 15.10 2.87 -8.72
N HIS A 55 16.12 2.16 -8.25
CA HIS A 55 17.02 1.40 -9.10
C HIS A 55 16.57 -0.06 -9.12
N LEU A 56 15.94 -0.45 -10.22
CA LEU A 56 15.51 -1.81 -10.48
C LEU A 56 16.68 -2.56 -11.15
N ILE A 57 16.51 -3.87 -11.35
CA ILE A 57 17.58 -4.72 -11.89
C ILE A 57 17.99 -4.35 -13.32
N ASP A 58 17.06 -3.84 -14.12
CA ASP A 58 17.18 -3.57 -15.55
C ASP A 58 16.96 -2.10 -15.92
N GLN A 59 16.38 -1.30 -15.02
CA GLN A 59 16.10 0.11 -15.28
C GLN A 59 16.12 0.97 -14.02
N THR A 60 16.23 2.29 -14.22
CA THR A 60 16.02 3.29 -13.17
C THR A 60 14.70 3.98 -13.41
N ILE A 61 13.87 4.07 -12.38
CA ILE A 61 12.57 4.76 -12.41
C ILE A 61 12.66 5.96 -11.47
N SER A 62 12.24 7.13 -11.94
CA SER A 62 12.09 8.32 -11.10
C SER A 62 10.64 8.78 -11.08
N ILE A 63 10.06 8.84 -9.88
CA ILE A 63 8.67 9.22 -9.64
C ILE A 63 8.62 10.68 -9.21
N CYS A 64 7.85 11.48 -9.95
CA CYS A 64 7.56 12.87 -9.59
C CYS A 64 6.43 12.91 -8.55
N MET A 65 6.76 13.27 -7.30
CA MET A 65 5.77 13.27 -6.21
C MET A 65 4.70 14.35 -6.40
N ALA A 66 4.97 15.41 -7.16
CA ALA A 66 3.98 16.43 -7.51
C ALA A 66 2.79 15.89 -8.34
N LYS A 67 2.91 14.69 -8.91
CA LYS A 67 1.87 14.02 -9.73
C LYS A 67 1.20 12.84 -9.02
N VAL A 68 1.63 12.54 -7.80
CA VAL A 68 1.11 11.43 -6.98
C VAL A 68 0.03 11.96 -6.05
N LEU A 69 -1.15 11.34 -6.09
CA LEU A 69 -2.30 11.67 -5.24
C LEU A 69 -2.32 10.88 -3.93
N LYS A 70 -1.80 9.64 -3.96
CA LYS A 70 -1.85 8.72 -2.82
C LYS A 70 -0.72 7.70 -2.94
N VAL A 71 -0.10 7.38 -1.80
CA VAL A 71 0.84 6.28 -1.65
C VAL A 71 0.21 5.20 -0.78
N GLU A 72 0.21 3.96 -1.26
CA GLU A 72 -0.20 2.79 -0.47
C GLU A 72 1.02 1.89 -0.22
N VAL A 73 1.13 1.33 0.99
CA VAL A 73 2.25 0.47 1.38
C VAL A 73 1.71 -0.87 1.87
N LYS A 74 2.33 -1.97 1.44
CA LYS A 74 2.06 -3.34 1.91
C LYS A 74 3.38 -4.07 2.23
N PRO A 75 3.49 -4.76 3.37
CA PRO A 75 2.50 -4.89 4.44
C PRO A 75 2.29 -3.56 5.19
N PRO A 76 1.26 -3.45 6.05
CA PRO A 76 1.05 -2.26 6.87
C PRO A 76 2.30 -1.90 7.67
N ILE A 77 2.57 -0.60 7.80
CA ILE A 77 3.69 -0.10 8.60
C ILE A 77 3.30 -0.22 10.08
N PRO A 78 4.04 -0.99 10.89
CA PRO A 78 3.69 -1.20 12.29
C PRO A 78 3.93 0.06 13.11
N HIS A 79 3.08 0.29 14.12
CA HIS A 79 3.25 1.35 15.13
C HIS A 79 3.46 2.78 14.60
N LEU A 80 2.86 3.14 13.45
CA LEU A 80 2.80 4.53 12.97
C LEU A 80 2.20 5.43 14.07
N ARG A 81 2.91 6.51 14.44
CA ARG A 81 2.50 7.50 15.45
C ARG A 81 2.80 8.90 14.93
N GLY A 82 1.95 9.86 15.28
CA GLY A 82 2.10 11.26 14.87
C GLY A 82 0.75 11.94 14.64
N GLU A 83 0.79 13.19 14.21
CA GLU A 83 -0.40 13.95 13.82
C GLU A 83 -1.06 13.34 12.57
N ALA A 84 -2.40 13.38 12.52
CA ALA A 84 -3.20 12.84 11.41
C ALA A 84 -3.01 11.33 11.12
N ILE A 85 -2.56 10.55 12.10
CA ILE A 85 -2.48 9.09 12.01
C ILE A 85 -3.63 8.47 12.81
N PHE A 86 -4.42 7.63 12.14
CA PHE A 86 -5.57 6.93 12.73
C PHE A 86 -5.31 5.41 12.75
N PRO A 87 -4.88 4.85 13.90
CA PRO A 87 -4.55 3.43 14.01
C PRO A 87 -5.81 2.56 13.86
N GLU A 88 -5.62 1.31 13.43
CA GLU A 88 -6.70 0.31 13.28
C GLU A 88 -7.91 0.76 12.45
N SER A 89 -7.68 1.70 11.52
CA SER A 89 -8.71 2.20 10.61
C SER A 89 -9.17 1.11 9.65
N GLN A 90 -10.49 1.03 9.43
CA GLN A 90 -11.09 0.05 8.54
C GLN A 90 -11.53 0.69 7.23
N ARG A 91 -11.10 0.13 6.09
CA ARG A 91 -11.62 0.53 4.78
C ARG A 91 -13.04 0.01 4.63
N VAL A 92 -14.03 0.91 4.61
CA VAL A 92 -15.44 0.55 4.38
C VAL A 92 -15.75 0.60 2.87
N THR A 93 -16.05 -0.56 2.33
CA THR A 93 -16.49 -0.76 0.94
C THR A 93 -18.02 -0.74 0.83
N ALA A 94 -18.54 -0.50 -0.38
CA ALA A 94 -19.98 -0.59 -0.63
C ALA A 94 -20.57 -1.96 -0.25
N LEU A 95 -19.81 -3.04 -0.48
CA LEU A 95 -20.20 -4.40 -0.13
C LEU A 95 -20.37 -4.56 1.39
N GLN A 96 -19.45 -4.03 2.21
CA GLN A 96 -19.56 -4.08 3.67
C GLN A 96 -20.77 -3.30 4.19
N ARG A 97 -21.12 -2.16 3.57
CA ARG A 97 -22.33 -1.40 3.95
C ARG A 97 -23.62 -2.17 3.67
N GLY A 98 -23.68 -2.91 2.54
CA GLY A 98 -24.85 -3.71 2.17
C GLY A 98 -25.06 -4.94 3.06
N ALA A 99 -24.01 -5.48 3.66
CA ALA A 99 -24.10 -6.65 4.55
C ALA A 99 -24.69 -6.31 5.93
N VAL A 100 -24.39 -5.13 6.48
CA VAL A 100 -24.90 -4.69 7.79
C VAL A 100 -26.41 -4.43 7.75
N GLY A 101 -26.95 -3.99 6.61
CA GLY A 101 -28.38 -3.67 6.45
C GLY A 101 -29.33 -4.87 6.35
N ARG A 102 -28.85 -6.12 6.33
CA ARG A 102 -29.68 -7.32 6.13
C ARG A 102 -29.86 -8.20 7.38
N LEU A 103 -29.26 -7.84 8.51
CA LEU A 103 -29.25 -8.65 9.75
C LEU A 103 -29.97 -7.97 10.92
N GLY A 104 -31.02 -7.20 10.63
CA GLY A 104 -31.84 -6.50 11.63
C GLY A 104 -33.33 -6.85 11.56
N ILE A 105 -33.69 -8.08 11.20
CA ILE A 105 -35.06 -8.59 11.35
C ILE A 105 -34.99 -10.03 11.85
N ASN A 106 -34.83 -10.19 13.16
CA ASN A 106 -35.38 -11.35 13.86
C ASN A 106 -36.21 -10.78 15.00
N GLN A 107 -37.53 -10.91 14.84
CA GLN A 107 -38.51 -10.80 15.92
C GLN A 107 -38.29 -11.90 16.96
#